data_AF-A0A1X7HXW3-F1
#
_entry.id   AF-A0A1X7HXW3-F1
#
_cell.length_a   1.000
_cell.length_b   1.000
_cell.length_c   1.000
_cell.angle_alpha   90.00
_cell.angle_beta   90.00
_cell.angle_gamma   90.00
#
_symmetry.space_group_name_H-M   'P 1'
#
loop_
_entity.id
_entity.type
_entity.pdbx_description
1 polymer ?
#
loop_
_entity_poly.entity_id
_entity_poly.type
_entity_poly.pdbx_seq_one_letter_code
_entity_poly.pdbx_strand_id
1 'polypeptide(L)'
;MHKIVKIILVVLGVIGAILWFQLPSADVPATEAINNGSMNFMFIITYLLLGIAIAASVLFGLVNLFTSKGALKKTLFGVGGLLVVVVISYALATGTDVSLEEMAKKGVPTTESTVKTIGMGLNVFFILTIIAVGAMLWSGVKKMISK
;
A
#
# COMPACT_ATOMS: atom_id res chain seq x y z
N MET A 1 6.95 29.12 6.54
CA MET A 1 6.84 27.68 6.90
C MET A 1 7.97 26.79 6.35
N HIS A 2 8.59 27.07 5.19
CA HIS A 2 9.64 26.18 4.63
C HIS A 2 11.01 26.23 5.32
N LYS A 3 11.39 27.35 5.97
CA LYS A 3 12.75 27.51 6.52
C LYS A 3 13.00 26.58 7.71
N ILE A 4 12.05 26.50 8.65
CA ILE A 4 12.17 25.68 9.86
C ILE A 4 12.19 24.19 9.51
N VAL A 5 11.26 23.72 8.68
CA VAL A 5 11.22 22.32 8.24
C VAL A 5 12.50 21.95 7.49
N LYS A 6 12.99 22.82 6.60
CA LYS A 6 14.26 22.59 5.87
C LYS A 6 15.44 22.48 6.83
N ILE A 7 15.52 23.35 7.85
CA ILE A 7 16.59 23.29 8.87
C ILE A 7 16.51 21.97 9.64
N ILE A 8 15.31 21.56 10.09
CA ILE A 8 15.11 20.28 10.79
C ILE A 8 15.57 19.10 9.93
N LEU A 9 15.20 19.07 8.65
CA LEU A 9 15.60 17.99 7.73
C LEU A 9 17.12 17.96 7.51
N VAL A 10 17.78 19.12 7.39
CA VAL A 10 19.24 19.20 7.29
C VAL A 10 19.90 18.66 8.57
N VAL A 11 19.41 19.06 9.74
CA VAL A 11 19.93 18.57 11.03
C VAL A 11 19.77 17.06 11.16
N LEU A 12 18.58 16.52 10.84
CA LEU A 12 18.33 15.08 10.85
C LEU A 12 19.21 14.33 9.85
N GLY A 13 19.47 14.91 8.68
CA GLY A 13 20.38 14.35 7.68
C GLY A 13 21.83 14.29 8.18
N VAL A 14 22.31 15.34 8.83
CA VAL A 14 23.65 15.38 9.43
C VAL A 14 23.77 14.37 10.58
N ILE A 15 22.78 14.29 11.47
CA ILE A 15 22.73 13.29 12.55
C ILE A 15 22.75 11.88 11.96
N GLY A 16 21.91 11.61 10.94
CA GLY A 16 21.89 10.31 10.26
C GLY A 16 23.24 9.95 9.65
N ALA A 17 23.92 10.90 9.01
CA ALA A 17 25.26 10.68 8.45
C ALA A 17 26.29 10.36 9.55
N ILE A 18 26.29 11.09 10.66
CA ILE A 18 27.18 10.83 11.80
C ILE A 18 26.94 9.42 12.37
N LEU A 19 25.67 9.07 12.61
CA LEU A 19 25.30 7.76 13.15
C LEU A 19 25.69 6.62 12.20
N TRP A 20 25.60 6.86 10.88
CA TRP A 20 25.97 5.86 9.86
C TRP A 20 27.46 5.49 9.90
N PHE A 21 28.35 6.48 10.09
CA PHE A 21 29.78 6.23 10.27
C PHE A 21 30.12 5.56 11.61
N GLN A 22 29.19 5.56 12.57
CA GLN A 22 29.34 4.92 13.88
C GLN A 22 28.66 3.54 13.97
N LEU A 23 28.15 3.01 12.85
CA LEU A 23 27.57 1.69 12.81
C LEU A 23 28.63 0.60 12.99
N PRO A 24 28.27 -0.54 13.62
CA PRO A 24 29.16 -1.68 13.74
C PRO A 24 29.43 -2.29 12.35
N SER A 25 30.66 -2.78 12.18
CA SER A 25 31.10 -3.47 10.97
C SER A 25 30.36 -4.81 10.78
N ALA A 26 30.31 -5.30 9.53
CA ALA A 26 29.55 -6.49 9.15
C ALA A 26 30.09 -7.82 9.72
N ASP A 27 31.29 -7.79 10.32
CA ASP A 27 31.95 -8.91 10.99
C ASP A 27 31.54 -9.07 12.47
N VAL A 28 30.85 -8.08 13.05
CA VAL A 28 30.36 -8.13 14.42
C VAL A 28 29.11 -9.04 14.51
N PRO A 29 29.04 -9.96 15.50
CA PRO A 29 27.85 -10.79 15.71
C PRO A 29 26.57 -9.96 15.87
N ALA A 30 25.46 -10.41 15.26
CA ALA A 30 24.20 -9.68 15.28
C ALA A 30 23.69 -9.34 16.69
N THR A 31 23.94 -10.23 17.67
CA THR A 31 23.58 -10.03 19.08
C THR A 31 24.31 -8.87 19.75
N GLU A 32 25.52 -8.54 19.28
CA GLU A 32 26.29 -7.40 19.77
C GLU A 32 25.98 -6.12 18.98
N ALA A 33 25.80 -6.26 17.66
CA ALA A 33 25.42 -5.16 16.78
C ALA A 33 24.07 -4.53 17.16
N ILE A 34 23.10 -5.32 17.63
CA ILE A 34 21.78 -4.84 18.10
C ILE A 34 21.90 -3.92 19.33
N ASN A 35 22.92 -4.13 20.18
CA ASN A 35 23.17 -3.29 21.36
C ASN A 35 23.95 -2.02 21.03
N ASN A 36 24.31 -1.80 19.76
CA ASN A 36 24.99 -0.58 19.34
C ASN A 36 24.04 0.63 19.43
N GLY A 37 24.43 1.61 20.24
CA GLY A 37 23.63 2.82 20.46
C GLY A 37 23.30 3.56 19.15
N SER A 38 24.25 3.69 18.23
CA SER A 38 24.06 4.37 16.95
C SER A 38 23.03 3.68 16.07
N MET A 39 23.05 2.34 16.02
CA MET A 39 22.05 1.54 15.32
C MET A 39 20.65 1.73 15.92
N ASN A 40 20.53 1.67 17.25
CA ASN A 40 19.25 1.91 17.94
C ASN A 40 18.72 3.32 17.67
N PHE A 41 19.57 4.35 17.76
CA PHE A 41 19.20 5.72 17.44
C PHE A 41 18.74 5.90 15.99
N MET A 42 19.36 5.21 15.02
CA MET A 42 18.89 5.24 13.64
C MET A 42 17.48 4.66 13.51
N PHE A 43 17.19 3.53 14.14
CA PHE A 43 15.85 2.95 14.12
C PHE A 43 14.82 3.87 14.78
N ILE A 44 15.16 4.51 15.91
CA ILE A 44 14.29 5.49 16.58
C ILE A 44 13.95 6.64 15.64
N ILE A 45 14.94 7.20 14.93
CA ILE A 45 14.71 8.28 13.95
C ILE A 45 13.81 7.79 12.82
N THR A 46 14.05 6.60 12.28
CA THR A 46 13.21 6.01 11.23
C THR A 46 11.76 5.85 11.68
N TYR A 47 11.53 5.28 12.87
CA TYR A 47 10.17 5.09 13.39
C TYR A 47 9.48 6.42 13.69
N LEU A 48 10.21 7.41 14.20
CA LEU A 48 9.68 8.75 14.43
C LEU A 48 9.28 9.42 13.11
N LEU A 49 10.14 9.38 12.09
CA LEU A 49 9.85 9.93 10.77
C LEU A 49 8.68 9.20 10.09
N LEU A 50 8.63 7.87 10.19
CA LEU A 50 7.52 7.07 9.70
C LEU A 50 6.22 7.45 10.41
N GLY A 51 6.24 7.58 11.73
CA GLY A 51 5.09 8.01 12.52
C GLY A 51 4.58 9.39 12.11
N ILE A 52 5.49 10.36 11.92
CA ILE A 52 5.13 11.70 11.41
C ILE A 52 4.56 11.62 10.01
N ALA A 53 5.15 10.82 9.11
CA ALA A 53 4.68 10.67 7.75
C ALA A 53 3.27 10.07 7.70
N ILE A 54 3.02 9.00 8.46
CA ILE A 54 1.69 8.38 8.59
C ILE A 54 0.69 9.41 9.13
N ALA A 55 1.01 10.08 10.23
CA ALA A 55 0.13 11.09 10.84
C ALA A 55 -0.16 12.23 9.86
N ALA A 56 0.86 12.78 9.21
CA ALA A 56 0.71 13.85 8.23
C ALA A 56 -0.15 13.39 7.03
N SER A 57 0.14 12.23 6.44
CA SER A 57 -0.61 11.69 5.30
C SER A 57 -2.08 11.46 5.65
N VAL A 58 -2.38 10.93 6.83
CA VAL A 58 -3.76 10.72 7.28
C VAL A 58 -4.45 12.05 7.55
N LEU A 59 -3.84 12.93 8.36
CA LEU A 59 -4.44 14.21 8.73
C LEU A 59 -4.67 15.10 7.49
N PHE A 60 -3.65 15.27 6.65
CA PHE A 60 -3.79 16.06 5.42
C PHE A 60 -4.73 15.40 4.43
N GLY A 61 -4.72 14.07 4.33
CA GLY A 61 -5.67 13.33 3.50
C GLY A 61 -7.13 13.58 3.91
N LEU A 62 -7.43 13.49 5.20
CA LEU A 62 -8.75 13.75 5.76
C LEU A 62 -9.15 15.23 5.64
N VAL A 63 -8.28 16.15 6.04
CA VAL A 63 -8.55 17.60 5.92
C VAL A 63 -8.81 17.98 4.46
N ASN A 64 -8.02 17.46 3.53
CA ASN A 64 -8.21 17.70 2.10
C ASN A 64 -9.52 17.11 1.59
N LEU A 65 -9.94 15.94 2.08
CA LEU A 65 -11.20 15.30 1.71
C LEU A 65 -12.41 16.18 2.03
N PHE A 66 -12.42 16.81 3.21
CA PHE A 66 -13.54 17.64 3.68
C PHE A 66 -13.45 19.11 3.24
N THR A 67 -12.25 19.65 3.08
CA THR A 67 -12.05 21.07 2.75
C THR A 67 -12.08 21.33 1.24
N SER A 68 -11.67 20.35 0.42
CA SER A 68 -11.58 20.55 -1.04
C SER A 68 -12.94 20.34 -1.73
N LYS A 69 -13.33 21.31 -2.56
CA LYS A 69 -14.61 21.28 -3.29
C LYS A 69 -14.66 20.06 -4.22
N GLY A 70 -15.57 19.14 -3.92
CA GLY A 70 -15.82 17.94 -4.72
C GLY A 70 -14.81 16.79 -4.50
N ALA A 71 -13.80 16.94 -3.64
CA ALA A 71 -12.89 15.85 -3.31
C ALA A 71 -13.61 14.68 -2.66
N LEU A 72 -14.47 14.93 -1.66
CA LEU A 72 -15.31 13.92 -1.04
C LEU A 72 -16.13 13.12 -2.06
N LYS A 73 -16.80 13.81 -2.99
CA LYS A 73 -17.61 13.18 -4.03
C LYS A 73 -16.76 12.30 -4.96
N LYS A 74 -15.59 12.79 -5.39
CA LYS A 74 -14.67 12.01 -6.24
C LYS A 74 -14.14 10.77 -5.53
N THR A 75 -13.71 10.90 -4.28
CA THR A 75 -13.26 9.76 -3.47
C THR A 75 -14.39 8.76 -3.26
N LEU A 76 -15.61 9.24 -2.98
CA LEU A 76 -16.78 8.37 -2.80
C LEU A 76 -17.12 7.60 -4.09
N PHE A 77 -16.99 8.22 -5.27
CA PHE A 77 -17.15 7.48 -6.53
C PHE A 77 -16.05 6.45 -6.76
N GLY A 78 -14.80 6.76 -6.42
CA GLY A 78 -13.70 5.80 -6.52
C GLY A 78 -13.90 4.59 -5.61
N VAL A 79 -14.16 4.84 -4.32
CA VAL A 79 -14.40 3.79 -3.32
C VAL A 79 -15.69 3.04 -3.61
N GLY A 80 -16.77 3.74 -3.96
CA GLY A 80 -18.05 3.14 -4.31
C GLY A 80 -17.95 2.26 -5.55
N GLY A 81 -17.26 2.72 -6.60
CA GLY A 81 -17.01 1.91 -7.80
C GLY A 81 -16.21 0.65 -7.48
N LEU A 82 -15.16 0.77 -6.67
CA LEU A 82 -14.39 -0.39 -6.22
C LEU A 82 -15.25 -1.37 -5.40
N LEU A 83 -16.08 -0.87 -4.48
CA LEU A 83 -16.99 -1.70 -3.69
C LEU A 83 -18.00 -2.44 -4.56
N VAL A 84 -18.57 -1.78 -5.57
CA VAL A 84 -19.47 -2.43 -6.53
C VAL A 84 -18.77 -3.58 -7.23
N VAL A 85 -17.53 -3.39 -7.68
CA VAL A 85 -16.74 -4.46 -8.29
C VAL A 85 -16.51 -5.60 -7.30
N VAL A 86 -16.09 -5.32 -6.07
CA VAL A 86 -15.88 -6.34 -5.03
C VAL A 86 -17.15 -7.16 -4.75
N VAL A 87 -18.30 -6.49 -4.63
CA VAL A 87 -19.59 -7.16 -4.39
C VAL A 87 -19.96 -8.08 -5.55
N ILE A 88 -19.83 -7.60 -6.79
CA ILE A 88 -20.09 -8.40 -7.99
C ILE A 88 -19.11 -9.59 -8.04
N SER A 89 -17.83 -9.35 -7.83
CA SER A 89 -16.79 -10.39 -7.83
C SER A 89 -17.02 -11.45 -6.75
N TYR A 90 -17.49 -11.06 -5.57
CA TYR A 90 -17.86 -11.99 -4.50
C TYR A 90 -19.10 -12.80 -4.84
N ALA A 91 -20.10 -12.19 -5.47
CA ALA A 91 -21.31 -12.87 -5.92
C ALA A 91 -21.02 -13.89 -7.03
N LEU A 92 -20.06 -13.60 -7.90
CA LEU A 92 -19.61 -14.50 -8.97
C LEU A 92 -18.65 -15.59 -8.47
N ALA A 93 -17.96 -15.37 -7.35
CA ALA A 93 -17.00 -16.33 -6.82
C ALA A 93 -17.73 -17.50 -6.15
N THR A 94 -17.27 -18.71 -6.42
CA THR A 94 -17.77 -19.94 -5.80
C THR A 94 -16.62 -20.65 -5.06
N GLY A 95 -16.96 -21.41 -4.03
CA GLY A 95 -15.99 -22.10 -3.15
C GLY A 95 -15.87 -23.60 -3.39
N THR A 96 -16.69 -24.14 -4.30
CA THR A 96 -16.87 -25.58 -4.56
C THR A 96 -16.25 -26.01 -5.89
N ASP A 97 -15.62 -25.06 -6.59
CA ASP A 97 -15.08 -25.14 -7.94
C ASP A 97 -13.74 -25.92 -7.94
N VAL A 98 -13.20 -26.15 -6.74
CA VAL A 98 -11.94 -26.83 -6.48
C VAL A 98 -12.17 -27.89 -5.41
N SER A 99 -11.66 -29.10 -5.64
CA SER A 99 -11.72 -30.18 -4.66
C SER A 99 -10.79 -29.89 -3.47
N LEU A 100 -11.39 -29.68 -2.29
CA LEU A 100 -10.65 -29.47 -1.05
C LEU A 100 -9.80 -30.68 -0.66
N GLU A 101 -10.28 -31.89 -0.98
CA GLU A 101 -9.57 -33.13 -0.71
C GLU A 101 -8.31 -33.24 -1.58
N GLU A 102 -8.40 -32.86 -2.84
CA GLU A 102 -7.22 -32.80 -3.73
C GLU A 102 -6.23 -31.73 -3.29
N MET A 103 -6.70 -30.57 -2.84
CA MET A 103 -5.86 -29.50 -2.30
C MET A 103 -5.11 -29.97 -1.04
N ALA A 104 -5.80 -30.68 -0.14
CA ALA A 104 -5.19 -31.29 1.04
C ALA A 104 -4.15 -32.37 0.65
N LYS A 105 -4.44 -33.21 -0.35
CA LYS A 105 -3.48 -34.20 -0.90
C LYS A 105 -2.24 -33.55 -1.50
N LYS A 106 -2.36 -32.33 -2.02
CA LYS A 106 -1.24 -31.51 -2.53
C LYS A 106 -0.49 -30.73 -1.42
N GLY A 107 -0.81 -30.98 -0.15
CA GLY A 107 -0.16 -30.32 0.99
C GLY A 107 -0.69 -28.92 1.29
N VAL A 108 -1.81 -28.51 0.68
CA VAL A 108 -2.42 -27.19 0.88
C VAL A 108 -3.85 -27.38 1.39
N PRO A 109 -4.03 -27.84 2.65
CA PRO A 109 -5.35 -27.92 3.25
C PRO A 109 -5.99 -26.53 3.28
N THR A 110 -7.22 -26.42 2.79
CA THR A 110 -7.93 -25.15 2.65
C THR A 110 -9.42 -25.32 2.95
N THR A 111 -10.14 -24.21 3.06
CA THR A 111 -11.59 -24.20 3.30
C THR A 111 -12.33 -23.62 2.11
N GLU A 112 -13.61 -23.94 1.95
CA GLU A 112 -14.47 -23.33 0.91
C GLU A 112 -14.46 -21.80 1.00
N SER A 113 -14.43 -21.24 2.22
CA SER A 113 -14.37 -19.80 2.43
C SER A 113 -13.07 -19.19 1.91
N THR A 114 -11.94 -19.86 2.13
CA THR A 114 -10.63 -19.44 1.61
C THR A 114 -10.63 -19.49 0.08
N VAL A 115 -11.11 -20.60 -0.52
CA VAL A 115 -11.20 -20.77 -1.97
C VAL A 115 -12.10 -19.69 -2.59
N LYS A 116 -13.28 -19.45 -2.02
CA LYS A 116 -14.20 -18.41 -2.48
C LYS A 116 -13.60 -17.01 -2.39
N THR A 117 -12.83 -16.72 -1.34
CA THR A 117 -12.18 -15.41 -1.17
C THR A 117 -11.06 -15.20 -2.19
N ILE A 118 -10.29 -16.26 -2.50
CA ILE A 118 -9.29 -16.23 -3.57
C ILE A 118 -9.98 -16.01 -4.93
N GLY A 119 -11.06 -16.77 -5.21
CA GLY A 119 -11.85 -16.61 -6.43
C GLY A 119 -12.43 -15.19 -6.57
N MET A 120 -12.91 -14.61 -5.47
CA MET A 120 -13.34 -13.21 -5.44
C MET A 120 -12.19 -12.26 -5.80
N GLY A 121 -11.00 -12.43 -5.21
CA GLY A 121 -9.83 -11.61 -5.53
C GLY A 121 -9.42 -11.68 -7.00
N LEU A 122 -9.45 -12.89 -7.60
CA LEU A 122 -9.20 -13.09 -9.03
C LEU A 122 -10.27 -12.39 -9.88
N ASN A 123 -11.55 -12.55 -9.54
CA ASN A 123 -12.64 -11.88 -10.23
C ASN A 123 -12.51 -10.35 -10.17
N VAL A 124 -12.15 -9.79 -9.00
CA VAL A 124 -11.89 -8.34 -8.86
C VAL A 124 -10.78 -7.91 -9.80
N PHE A 125 -9.66 -8.64 -9.79
CA PHE A 125 -8.53 -8.36 -10.64
C PHE A 125 -8.93 -8.34 -12.13
N PHE A 126 -9.54 -9.42 -12.63
CA PHE A 126 -9.90 -9.53 -14.05
C PHE A 126 -10.92 -8.47 -14.48
N ILE A 127 -11.94 -8.19 -13.66
CA ILE A 127 -12.93 -7.14 -13.96
C ILE A 127 -12.24 -5.77 -14.05
N LEU A 128 -11.39 -5.43 -13.07
CA LEU A 128 -10.66 -4.16 -13.09
C LEU A 128 -9.67 -4.07 -14.25
N THR A 129 -9.02 -5.18 -14.61
CA THR A 129 -8.13 -5.24 -15.79
C THR A 129 -8.90 -4.93 -17.06
N ILE A 130 -10.07 -5.55 -17.27
CA ILE A 130 -10.92 -5.28 -18.45
C ILE A 130 -11.35 -3.81 -18.47
N ILE A 131 -11.81 -3.27 -17.34
CA ILE A 131 -12.19 -1.85 -17.22
C ILE A 131 -11.01 -0.94 -17.55
N ALA A 132 -9.83 -1.23 -17.02
CA ALA A 132 -8.62 -0.43 -17.22
C ALA A 132 -8.19 -0.44 -18.69
N VAL A 133 -8.11 -1.62 -19.32
CA VAL A 133 -7.77 -1.76 -20.74
C VAL A 133 -8.80 -1.03 -21.60
N GLY A 134 -10.10 -1.22 -21.35
CA GLY A 134 -11.17 -0.52 -22.07
C GLY A 134 -11.06 1.01 -21.95
N ALA A 135 -10.80 1.51 -20.74
CA ALA A 135 -10.62 2.94 -20.49
C ALA A 135 -9.38 3.50 -21.22
N MET A 136 -8.27 2.76 -21.22
CA MET A 136 -7.04 3.14 -21.92
C MET A 136 -7.24 3.18 -23.44
N LEU A 137 -7.87 2.15 -24.02
CA LEU A 137 -8.16 2.08 -25.45
C LEU A 137 -9.11 3.21 -25.87
N TRP A 138 -10.20 3.42 -25.11
CA TRP A 138 -11.14 4.51 -25.37
C TRP A 138 -10.47 5.88 -25.30
N SER A 139 -9.66 6.11 -24.26
CA SER A 139 -8.90 7.36 -24.13
C SER A 139 -7.90 7.56 -25.28
N GLY A 140 -7.25 6.49 -25.73
CA GLY A 140 -6.32 6.52 -26.86
C GLY A 140 -7.01 6.85 -28.18
N VAL A 141 -8.07 6.11 -28.51
CA VAL A 141 -8.85 6.30 -29.74
C VAL A 141 -9.52 7.66 -29.77
N LYS A 142 -10.16 8.09 -28.67
CA LYS A 142 -10.79 9.42 -28.60
C LYS A 142 -9.78 10.53 -28.87
N LYS A 143 -8.57 10.43 -28.32
CA LYS A 143 -7.52 11.44 -28.50
C LYS A 143 -6.98 11.49 -29.94
N MET A 144 -7.03 10.38 -30.67
CA MET A 144 -6.68 10.32 -32.10
C MET A 144 -7.78 10.90 -32.99
N ILE A 145 -9.04 10.69 -32.65
CA ILE A 145 -10.20 11.13 -33.46
C ILE A 145 -10.61 12.57 -33.13
N SER A 146 -10.38 13.06 -31.90
CA SER A 146 -10.74 14.43 -31.50
C SER A 146 -9.66 15.46 -31.84
N LYS A 147 -8.87 15.20 -32.88
CA LYS A 147 -7.88 16.11 -33.45
C LYS A 147 -8.31 16.43 -34.88
#